data_AF-A0A932K2V8-F1
#
_entry.id   AF-A0A932K2V8-F1
#
_cell.length_a   1.000
_cell.length_b   1.000
_cell.length_c   1.000
_cell.angle_alpha   90.00
_cell.angle_beta   90.00
_cell.angle_gamma   90.00
#
_symmetry.space_group_name_H-M   'P 1'
#
loop_
_entity.id
_entity.type
_entity.pdbx_description
1 polymer ?
#
loop_
_entity_poly.entity_id
_entity_poly.type
_entity_poly.pdbx_seq_one_letter_code
_entity_poly.pdbx_strand_id
1 'polypeptide(L)'
;MVGREAMNPFTVLGLEETADDEAVRTAYLAALRKSPPDRDPEGFRRIREAYETLRDNERRLALRLFGPPPLTNLEELLDAFPTQRRYVGPGTWLTVLREGRR
;
A
#
# COMPACT_ATOMS: atom_id res chain seq x y z
N MET A 1 -7.84 2.15 -13.21
CA MET A 1 -6.58 1.40 -13.07
C MET A 1 -5.80 2.02 -11.90
N VAL A 2 -6.34 1.93 -10.68
CA VAL A 2 -5.72 2.48 -9.47
C VAL A 2 -5.93 1.41 -8.41
N GLY A 3 -4.90 0.64 -8.10
CA GLY A 3 -5.07 -0.48 -7.17
C GLY A 3 -3.77 -1.12 -6.69
N ARG A 4 -2.61 -0.61 -7.09
CA ARG A 4 -1.32 -1.13 -6.62
C ARG A 4 -0.28 -0.02 -6.38
N GLU A 5 -0.34 1.07 -7.15
CA GLU A 5 0.53 2.25 -6.96
C GLU A 5 0.26 3.00 -5.65
N ALA A 6 -1.01 3.16 -5.25
CA ALA A 6 -1.36 3.81 -3.97
C ALA A 6 -0.92 3.00 -2.73
N MET A 7 -0.59 1.71 -2.91
CA MET A 7 -0.14 0.81 -1.85
C MET A 7 1.38 0.63 -1.83
N ASN A 8 2.12 1.23 -2.78
CA ASN A 8 3.57 1.10 -2.83
C ASN A 8 4.22 2.22 -1.97
N PRO A 9 4.96 1.87 -0.90
CA PRO A 9 5.63 2.86 -0.04
C PRO A 9 6.54 3.82 -0.81
N PHE A 10 7.20 3.33 -1.87
CA PHE A 10 8.08 4.14 -2.71
C PHE A 10 7.29 5.20 -3.47
N THR A 11 6.14 4.82 -4.05
CA THR A 11 5.25 5.77 -4.75
C THR A 11 4.66 6.80 -3.81
N VAL A 12 4.32 6.43 -2.57
CA VAL A 12 3.80 7.37 -1.55
C VAL A 12 4.83 8.47 -1.21
N LEU A 13 6.11 8.11 -1.12
CA LEU A 13 7.20 9.08 -0.89
C LEU A 13 7.73 9.72 -2.20
N GLY A 14 7.27 9.27 -3.37
CA GLY A 14 7.76 9.74 -4.67
C GLY A 14 9.19 9.31 -4.97
N LEU A 15 9.60 8.14 -4.48
CA LEU A 15 10.93 7.56 -4.62
C LEU A 15 10.93 6.40 -5.60
N GLU A 16 12.11 6.10 -6.15
CA GLU A 16 12.35 4.87 -6.87
C GLU A 16 12.70 3.72 -5.90
N GLU A 17 12.47 2.47 -6.31
CA GLU A 17 12.77 1.27 -5.49
C GLU A 17 14.28 1.13 -5.16
N THR A 18 15.15 1.86 -5.85
CA THR A 18 16.60 1.88 -5.65
C THR A 18 17.08 2.94 -4.65
N ALA A 19 16.18 3.78 -4.12
CA ALA A 19 16.52 4.88 -3.22
C ALA A 19 17.22 4.39 -1.94
N ASP A 20 18.26 5.10 -1.50
CA ASP A 20 18.99 4.85 -0.27
C ASP A 20 18.29 5.46 0.97
N ASP A 21 18.81 5.16 2.16
CA ASP A 21 18.19 5.60 3.42
C ASP A 21 18.16 7.15 3.54
N GLU A 22 19.16 7.84 2.97
CA GLU A 22 19.23 9.30 2.98
C GLU A 22 18.17 9.93 2.05
N ALA A 23 17.95 9.33 0.87
CA ALA A 23 16.88 9.71 -0.04
C ALA A 23 15.50 9.48 0.58
N VAL A 24 15.30 8.33 1.26
CA VAL A 24 14.06 8.02 2.00
C VAL A 24 13.79 9.06 3.09
N ARG A 25 14.81 9.40 3.89
CA ARG A 25 14.72 10.41 4.95
C ARG A 25 14.40 11.80 4.39
N THR A 26 15.07 12.20 3.32
CA THR A 26 14.88 13.50 2.68
C THR A 26 13.47 13.63 2.11
N ALA A 27 12.97 12.60 1.41
CA ALA A 27 11.62 12.58 0.87
C ALA A 27 10.57 12.63 1.97
N TYR A 28 10.76 11.88 3.07
CA TYR A 28 9.88 11.93 4.23
C TYR A 28 9.78 13.34 4.83
N LEU A 29 10.91 14.03 5.05
CA LEU A 29 10.91 15.41 5.57
C LEU A 29 10.23 16.39 4.61
N ALA A 30 10.42 16.22 3.30
CA ALA A 30 9.75 17.03 2.29
C ALA A 30 8.24 16.78 2.26
N ALA A 31 7.80 15.52 2.40
CA ALA A 31 6.40 15.14 2.47
C ALA A 31 5.73 15.66 3.75
N LEU A 32 6.43 15.61 4.89
CA LEU A 32 5.98 16.14 6.18
C LEU A 32 5.69 17.65 6.13
N ARG A 33 6.52 18.39 5.39
CA ARG A 33 6.32 19.84 5.17
C ARG A 33 5.10 20.14 4.30
N LYS A 34 4.76 19.25 3.36
CA LYS A 34 3.62 19.42 2.45
C LYS A 34 2.29 19.01 3.11
N SER A 35 2.32 18.03 3.99
CA SER A 35 1.15 17.52 4.72
C SER A 35 1.33 17.69 6.23
N PRO A 36 1.10 18.90 6.77
CA PRO A 36 1.10 19.10 8.20
C PRO A 36 -0.02 18.28 8.86
N PRO A 37 0.24 17.68 10.04
CA PRO A 37 -0.72 16.82 10.74
C PRO A 37 -2.03 17.53 11.11
N ASP A 38 -1.97 18.86 11.26
CA ASP A 38 -3.12 19.71 11.60
C ASP A 38 -4.11 19.90 10.45
N ARG A 39 -3.64 19.76 9.20
CA ARG A 39 -4.43 20.01 7.99
C ARG A 39 -4.84 18.73 7.25
N ASP A 40 -4.02 17.69 7.33
CA ASP A 40 -4.28 16.41 6.67
C ASP A 40 -3.77 15.22 7.52
N PRO A 41 -4.55 14.80 8.53
CA PRO A 41 -4.15 13.69 9.40
C PRO A 41 -4.06 12.35 8.67
N GLU A 42 -4.89 12.14 7.64
CA GLU A 42 -4.89 10.91 6.84
C GLU A 42 -3.69 10.85 5.90
N GLY A 43 -3.34 11.96 5.23
CA GLY A 43 -2.12 12.05 4.42
C GLY A 43 -0.86 11.89 5.27
N PHE A 44 -0.83 12.48 6.47
CA PHE A 44 0.26 12.30 7.42
C PHE A 44 0.44 10.82 7.81
N ARG A 45 -0.67 10.11 8.09
CA ARG A 45 -0.64 8.68 8.43
C ARG A 45 -0.01 7.84 7.32
N ARG A 46 -0.44 8.05 6.06
CA ARG A 46 0.11 7.35 4.89
C ARG A 46 1.60 7.61 4.68
N ILE A 47 2.03 8.86 4.81
CA ILE A 47 3.45 9.24 4.68
C ILE A 47 4.30 8.56 5.76
N ARG A 48 3.78 8.53 7.00
CA ARG A 48 4.47 7.89 8.12
C ARG A 48 4.59 6.38 7.92
N GLU A 49 3.52 5.71 7.53
CA GLU A 49 3.52 4.26 7.26
C GLU A 49 4.49 3.88 6.13
N ALA A 50 4.52 4.67 5.06
CA ALA A 50 5.47 4.47 3.96
C ALA A 50 6.92 4.60 4.43
N TYR A 51 7.23 5.61 5.25
CA TYR A 51 8.57 5.78 5.82
C TYR A 51 8.94 4.62 6.75
N GLU A 52 8.06 4.20 7.66
CA GLU A 52 8.34 3.08 8.56
C GLU A 52 8.59 1.76 7.83
N THR A 53 8.01 1.60 6.64
CA THR A 53 8.24 0.43 5.78
C THR A 53 9.60 0.49 5.06
N LEU A 54 10.10 1.70 4.75
CA LEU A 54 11.29 1.91 3.92
C LEU A 54 12.55 2.33 4.67
N ARG A 55 12.44 2.71 5.95
CA ARG A 55 13.50 3.33 6.76
C ARG A 55 14.79 2.53 6.92
N ASP A 56 14.74 1.21 6.78
CA ASP A 56 15.89 0.33 6.97
C ASP A 56 16.08 -0.61 5.77
N ASN A 57 17.33 -0.86 5.40
CA ASN A 57 17.68 -1.76 4.30
C ASN A 57 17.12 -3.18 4.49
N GLU A 58 17.10 -3.70 5.72
CA GLU A 58 16.55 -5.01 6.04
C GLU A 58 15.03 -5.07 5.76
N ARG A 59 14.29 -4.01 6.10
CA ARG A 59 12.85 -3.89 5.81
C ARG A 59 12.57 -3.79 4.31
N ARG A 60 13.39 -3.02 3.58
CA ARG A 60 13.32 -2.92 2.11
C ARG A 60 13.60 -4.26 1.44
N LEU A 61 14.61 -4.98 1.91
CA LEU A 61 14.94 -6.31 1.40
C LEU A 61 13.85 -7.32 1.72
N ALA A 62 13.29 -7.29 2.95
CA ALA A 62 12.17 -8.14 3.33
C ALA A 62 10.93 -7.87 2.47
N LEU A 63 10.60 -6.60 2.19
CA LEU A 63 9.51 -6.22 1.29
C LEU A 63 9.72 -6.80 -0.12
N ARG A 64 10.96 -6.77 -0.62
CA ARG A 64 11.31 -7.30 -1.95
C ARG A 64 11.26 -8.83 -2.02
N LEU A 65 11.71 -9.52 -0.96
CA LEU A 65 11.81 -10.98 -0.93
C LEU A 65 10.50 -11.66 -0.54
N PHE A 66 9.76 -11.08 0.41
CA PHE A 66 8.59 -11.71 1.03
C PHE A 66 7.27 -10.96 0.76
N GLY A 67 7.34 -9.74 0.20
CA GLY A 67 6.17 -8.88 0.02
C GLY A 67 5.84 -8.07 1.28
N PRO A 68 4.64 -7.45 1.35
CA PRO A 68 4.21 -6.65 2.49
C PRO A 68 4.29 -7.46 3.80
N PRO A 69 4.55 -6.82 4.95
CA PRO A 69 4.57 -7.52 6.23
C PRO A 69 3.25 -8.27 6.48
N PRO A 70 3.29 -9.39 7.21
CA PRO A 70 2.09 -10.14 7.54
C PRO A 70 1.13 -9.23 8.32
N LEU A 71 -0.14 -9.23 7.89
CA LEU A 71 -1.20 -8.43 8.51
C LEU A 71 -1.35 -8.84 9.98
N THR A 72 -1.39 -7.84 10.87
CA THR A 72 -1.39 -8.11 12.32
C THR A 72 -2.80 -8.39 12.85
N ASN A 73 -3.83 -7.92 12.15
CA ASN A 73 -5.23 -8.04 12.54
C ASN A 73 -6.17 -8.06 11.33
N LEU A 74 -7.44 -8.34 11.59
CA LEU A 74 -8.47 -8.42 10.55
C LEU A 74 -8.83 -7.06 9.95
N GLU A 75 -8.71 -5.96 10.70
CA GLU A 75 -9.03 -4.61 10.20
C GLU A 75 -8.04 -4.21 9.10
N GLU A 76 -6.74 -4.44 9.30
CA GLU A 76 -5.70 -4.23 8.28
C GLU A 76 -5.97 -5.05 6.99
N LEU A 77 -6.50 -6.27 7.14
CA LEU A 77 -6.91 -7.08 5.99
C LEU A 77 -8.05 -6.42 5.21
N LEU A 78 -9.04 -5.84 5.90
CA LEU A 78 -10.17 -5.18 5.25
C LEU A 78 -9.72 -3.93 4.48
N ASP A 79 -8.78 -3.17 5.02
CA ASP A 79 -8.21 -1.98 4.38
C ASP A 79 -7.31 -2.31 3.18
N ALA A 80 -6.68 -3.49 3.18
CA ALA A 80 -5.85 -3.96 2.07
C ALA A 80 -6.67 -4.27 0.80
N PHE A 81 -7.98 -4.48 0.90
CA PHE A 81 -8.84 -4.73 -0.24
C PHE A 81 -9.52 -3.45 -0.74
N PRO A 82 -9.60 -3.23 -2.07
CA PRO A 82 -10.26 -2.05 -2.61
C PRO A 82 -11.73 -2.03 -2.17
N THR A 83 -12.15 -0.92 -1.54
CA THR A 83 -13.52 -0.71 -1.08
C THR A 83 -14.55 -0.78 -2.22
N GLN A 84 -14.10 -0.50 -3.46
CA GLN A 84 -14.95 -0.58 -4.64
C GLN A 84 -15.14 -2.02 -5.10
N ARG A 85 -16.19 -2.66 -4.59
CA ARG A 85 -16.67 -3.94 -5.12
C ARG A 85 -17.10 -3.76 -6.58
N ARG A 86 -16.33 -4.33 -7.51
CA ARG A 86 -16.71 -4.36 -8.91
C ARG A 86 -17.89 -5.33 -9.08
N TYR A 87 -19.10 -4.79 -9.28
CA TYR A 87 -20.26 -5.61 -9.62
C TYR A 87 -20.04 -6.24 -11.00
N VAL A 88 -19.84 -7.56 -11.04
CA VAL A 88 -19.61 -8.34 -12.27
C VAL A 88 -20.88 -8.96 -12.85
N GLY A 89 -22.06 -8.61 -12.30
CA GLY A 89 -23.34 -9.18 -12.67
C GLY A 89 -23.53 -10.65 -12.25
N PRO A 90 -24.77 -11.16 -12.27
CA PRO A 90 -25.08 -12.54 -11.90
C PRO A 90 -24.56 -13.56 -12.93
N GLY A 91 -24.35 -13.16 -14.18
CA GLY A 91 -23.89 -14.06 -15.25
C GLY A 91 -22.52 -14.68 -14.95
N THR A 92 -21.60 -13.90 -14.41
CA THR A 92 -20.26 -14.38 -14.03
C THR A 92 -20.32 -15.46 -12.94
N TRP A 93 -21.22 -15.29 -11.96
CA TRP A 93 -21.47 -16.30 -10.92
C TRP A 93 -22.15 -17.56 -11.45
N LEU A 94 -23.08 -17.41 -12.40
CA LEU A 94 -23.73 -18.55 -13.05
C LEU A 94 -22.75 -19.39 -13.88
N THR A 95 -21.73 -18.77 -14.48
CA THR A 95 -20.67 -19.49 -15.18
C THR A 95 -19.88 -20.38 -14.23
N VAL A 96 -19.37 -19.80 -13.12
CA VAL A 96 -18.58 -20.54 -12.12
C VAL A 96 -19.38 -21.70 -11.50
N LEU A 97 -20.66 -21.47 -11.18
CA LEU A 97 -21.52 -22.51 -10.59
C LEU A 97 -21.93 -23.63 -11.57
N ARG A 98 -21.82 -23.39 -12.88
CA ARG A 98 -22.03 -24.44 -13.89
C ARG A 98 -20.76 -25.26 -14.13
N GLU A 99 -19.60 -24.66 -13.90
CA GLU A 99 -18.29 -25.27 -14.17
C GLU A 99 -17.88 -26.29 -13.10
N GLY A 100 -18.29 -26.11 -11.84
CA GLY A 100 -18.01 -27.04 -10.74
C GLY A 100 -18.91 -28.29 -10.66
N ARG A 101 -19.74 -28.57 -11.68
CA ARG A 101 -20.69 -29.70 -11.69
C ARG A 101 -20.29 -30.81 -12.68
N ARG A 102 -19.00 -31.01 -12.89
CA ARG A 102 -18.45 -32.04 -13.79
C ARG A 102 -17.55 -33.01 -13.04
#